data_AF-A0A7C4V8W1-F1
#
_entry.id   AF-A0A7C4V8W1-F1
#
_cell.length_a   1.000
_cell.length_b   1.000
_cell.length_c   1.000
_cell.angle_alpha   90.00
_cell.angle_beta   90.00
_cell.angle_gamma   90.00
#
_symmetry.space_group_name_H-M   'P 1'
#
loop_
_entity.id
_entity.type
_entity.pdbx_description
1 polymer ?
#
loop_
_entity_poly.entity_id
_entity_poly.type
_entity_poly.pdbx_seq_one_letter_code
_entity_poly.pdbx_strand_id
1 'polypeptide(L)'
;MSLRINLNDAALMAHRRLTQTDSAVSKAIERLSSGFRVNTAADDPAGLAISENLRAQLGGIQQAIRNSQDAINMVKTAEGALTEVHTLLRSMRDLAVHASNVGANNPTTLAADQAQIRSALESINRIASTTAFGTKKLLDGSSGVTGTSTNSEVTVVSGSVATKAGTYAVRLDTAASRAYAVSTSRQVQQATAG
;
A
#
# COMPACT_ATOMS: atom_id res chain seq x y z
N MET A 1 -79.83 -7.23 -6.09
CA MET A 1 -79.19 -6.02 -6.64
C MET A 1 -80.17 -4.86 -6.51
N SER A 2 -79.98 -3.98 -5.51
CA SER A 2 -80.84 -2.79 -5.38
C SER A 2 -80.40 -1.75 -6.40
N LEU A 3 -81.26 -1.42 -7.37
CA LEU A 3 -81.01 -0.38 -8.35
C LEU A 3 -81.15 0.99 -7.66
N ARG A 4 -80.04 1.62 -7.29
CA ARG A 4 -80.03 2.99 -6.75
C ARG A 4 -79.64 3.96 -7.87
N ILE A 5 -80.53 4.87 -8.21
CA ILE A 5 -80.42 5.78 -9.36
C ILE A 5 -79.28 6.81 -9.18
N ASN A 6 -78.89 7.11 -7.93
CA ASN A 6 -77.89 8.15 -7.63
C ASN A 6 -76.44 7.64 -7.52
N LEU A 7 -76.20 6.32 -7.52
CA LEU A 7 -74.85 5.77 -7.41
C LEU A 7 -74.65 4.67 -8.46
N ASN A 8 -73.77 4.93 -9.42
CA ASN A 8 -73.38 3.95 -10.43
C ASN A 8 -72.22 3.08 -9.90
N ASP A 9 -72.56 2.01 -9.19
CA ASP A 9 -71.58 1.10 -8.60
C ASP A 9 -70.72 0.38 -9.67
N ALA A 10 -71.29 0.07 -10.84
CA ALA A 10 -70.55 -0.55 -11.95
C ALA A 10 -69.45 0.38 -12.49
N ALA A 11 -69.76 1.68 -12.67
CA ALA A 11 -68.78 2.68 -13.09
C ALA A 11 -67.69 2.90 -12.01
N LEU A 12 -68.08 2.90 -10.73
CA LEU A 12 -67.12 3.04 -9.62
C LEU A 12 -66.18 1.82 -9.50
N MET A 13 -66.69 0.62 -9.75
CA MET A 13 -65.87 -0.60 -9.83
C MET A 13 -64.92 -0.56 -11.04
N ALA A 14 -65.42 -0.17 -12.21
CA ALA A 14 -64.59 -0.01 -13.41
C ALA A 14 -63.47 1.02 -13.20
N HIS A 15 -63.78 2.16 -12.56
CA HIS A 15 -62.80 3.18 -12.23
C HIS A 15 -61.72 2.65 -11.26
N ARG A 16 -62.10 1.96 -10.18
CA ARG A 16 -61.14 1.33 -9.24
C ARG A 16 -60.22 0.32 -9.93
N ARG A 17 -60.74 -0.49 -10.85
CA ARG A 17 -59.93 -1.43 -11.64
C ARG A 17 -58.98 -0.71 -12.59
N LEU A 18 -59.45 0.35 -13.24
CA LEU A 18 -58.61 1.18 -14.11
C LEU A 18 -57.46 1.81 -13.33
N THR A 19 -57.71 2.39 -12.15
CA THR A 19 -56.65 2.95 -11.29
C THR A 19 -55.63 1.89 -10.86
N GLN A 20 -56.06 0.67 -10.54
CA GLN A 20 -55.15 -0.44 -10.23
C GLN A 20 -54.27 -0.79 -11.44
N THR A 21 -54.85 -0.93 -12.63
CA THR A 21 -54.10 -1.22 -13.87
C THR A 21 -53.13 -0.10 -14.22
N ASP A 22 -53.55 1.15 -14.11
CA ASP A 22 -52.72 2.33 -14.40
C ASP A 22 -51.49 2.39 -13.47
N SER A 23 -51.68 2.09 -12.18
CA SER A 23 -50.57 1.97 -11.22
C SER A 23 -49.60 0.83 -11.55
N ALA A 24 -50.10 -0.31 -12.03
CA ALA A 24 -49.28 -1.45 -12.42
C ALA A 24 -48.48 -1.18 -13.70
N VAL A 25 -49.09 -0.54 -14.70
CA VAL A 25 -48.43 -0.11 -15.93
C VAL A 25 -47.35 0.94 -15.63
N SER A 26 -47.64 1.90 -14.76
CA SER A 26 -46.67 2.92 -14.33
C SER A 26 -45.41 2.29 -13.72
N LYS A 27 -45.58 1.30 -12.82
CA LYS A 27 -44.44 0.53 -12.25
C LYS A 27 -43.69 -0.29 -13.29
N ALA A 28 -44.37 -0.85 -14.28
CA ALA A 28 -43.73 -1.60 -15.35
C ALA A 28 -42.88 -0.68 -16.24
N ILE A 29 -43.37 0.51 -16.54
CA ILE A 29 -42.61 1.54 -17.28
C ILE A 29 -41.40 1.99 -16.46
N GLU A 30 -41.54 2.20 -15.15
CA GLU A 30 -40.44 2.57 -14.25
C GLU A 30 -39.34 1.50 -14.22
N ARG A 31 -39.72 0.21 -14.12
CA ARG A 31 -38.78 -0.92 -14.19
C ARG A 31 -38.11 -1.04 -15.56
N LEU A 32 -38.86 -0.82 -16.65
CA LEU A 32 -38.32 -0.85 -18.01
C LEU A 32 -37.31 0.28 -18.24
N SER A 33 -37.63 1.48 -17.75
CA SER A 33 -36.77 2.66 -17.90
C SER A 33 -35.51 2.60 -17.02
N SER A 34 -35.60 2.00 -15.84
CA SER A 34 -34.46 1.86 -14.91
C SER A 34 -33.61 0.62 -15.20
N GLY A 35 -34.20 -0.41 -15.83
CA GLY A 35 -33.57 -1.72 -15.99
C GLY A 35 -33.46 -2.52 -14.69
N PHE A 36 -33.91 -1.99 -13.56
CA PHE A 36 -33.83 -2.65 -12.26
C PHE A 36 -35.16 -3.32 -11.91
N ARG A 37 -35.07 -4.56 -11.40
CA ARG A 37 -36.25 -5.28 -10.90
C ARG A 37 -36.80 -4.65 -9.63
N VAL A 38 -35.96 -4.05 -8.77
CA VAL A 38 -36.41 -3.38 -7.54
C VAL A 38 -35.92 -1.93 -7.62
N ASN A 39 -36.85 -0.98 -7.76
CA ASN A 39 -36.51 0.45 -7.88
C ASN A 39 -36.79 1.25 -6.60
N THR A 40 -37.83 0.87 -5.84
CA THR A 40 -38.23 1.55 -4.60
C THR A 40 -38.22 0.59 -3.42
N ALA A 41 -37.86 1.08 -2.23
CA ALA A 41 -37.85 0.31 -0.97
C ALA A 41 -39.22 -0.26 -0.58
N ALA A 42 -40.30 0.30 -1.13
CA ALA A 42 -41.68 -0.15 -0.91
C ALA A 42 -42.02 -1.46 -1.64
N ASP A 43 -41.33 -1.79 -2.74
CA ASP A 43 -41.62 -3.01 -3.52
C ASP A 43 -40.87 -4.25 -2.99
N ASP A 44 -39.63 -4.09 -2.53
CA ASP A 44 -38.84 -5.14 -1.87
C ASP A 44 -37.72 -4.54 -1.01
N PRO A 45 -37.97 -4.28 0.30
CA PRO A 45 -36.99 -3.63 1.16
C PRO A 45 -35.76 -4.51 1.42
N ALA A 46 -35.92 -5.83 1.46
CA ALA A 46 -34.83 -6.76 1.70
C ALA A 46 -33.93 -6.91 0.46
N GLY A 47 -34.54 -7.05 -0.72
CA GLY A 47 -33.83 -7.10 -1.99
C GLY A 47 -33.07 -5.80 -2.29
N LEU A 48 -33.69 -4.64 -2.01
CA LEU A 48 -33.02 -3.34 -2.16
C LEU A 48 -31.85 -3.19 -1.19
N ALA A 49 -32.00 -3.60 0.09
CA ALA A 49 -30.93 -3.53 1.07
C ALA A 49 -29.71 -4.37 0.68
N ILE A 50 -29.93 -5.59 0.16
CA ILE A 50 -28.85 -6.44 -0.34
C ILE A 50 -28.19 -5.80 -1.58
N SER A 51 -28.97 -5.29 -2.53
CA SER A 51 -28.40 -4.67 -3.73
C SER A 51 -27.58 -3.41 -3.43
N GLU A 52 -28.02 -2.60 -2.47
CA GLU A 52 -27.26 -1.42 -2.04
C GLU A 52 -25.99 -1.81 -1.26
N ASN A 53 -26.05 -2.87 -0.44
CA ASN A 53 -24.86 -3.41 0.20
C ASN A 53 -23.83 -3.91 -0.84
N LEU A 54 -24.28 -4.66 -1.85
CA LEU A 54 -23.42 -5.11 -2.95
C LEU A 54 -22.89 -3.92 -3.78
N ARG A 55 -23.70 -2.90 -4.04
CA ARG A 55 -23.26 -1.67 -4.73
C ARG A 55 -22.17 -0.95 -3.93
N ALA A 56 -22.34 -0.85 -2.61
CA ALA A 56 -21.32 -0.29 -1.72
C ALA A 56 -20.04 -1.12 -1.73
N GLN A 57 -20.15 -2.46 -1.67
CA GLN A 57 -18.99 -3.36 -1.78
C GLN A 57 -18.28 -3.21 -3.13
N LEU A 58 -19.02 -3.14 -4.24
CA LEU A 58 -18.47 -2.90 -5.57
C LEU A 58 -17.73 -1.56 -5.64
N GLY A 59 -18.29 -0.50 -5.06
CA GLY A 59 -17.60 0.79 -4.93
C GLY A 59 -16.29 0.68 -4.13
N GLY A 60 -16.32 -0.06 -3.02
CA GLY A 60 -15.13 -0.36 -2.20
C GLY A 60 -14.07 -1.15 -2.97
N ILE A 61 -14.46 -2.21 -3.67
CA ILE A 61 -13.56 -3.03 -4.49
C ILE A 61 -12.94 -2.20 -5.63
N GLN A 62 -13.73 -1.38 -6.32
CA GLN A 62 -13.21 -0.51 -7.38
C GLN A 62 -12.15 0.46 -6.85
N GLN A 63 -12.35 1.02 -5.65
CA GLN A 63 -11.34 1.84 -5.01
C GLN A 63 -10.10 1.02 -4.60
N ALA A 64 -10.29 -0.20 -4.08
CA ALA A 64 -9.19 -1.09 -3.72
C ALA A 64 -8.35 -1.51 -4.94
N ILE A 65 -8.98 -1.70 -6.11
CA ILE A 65 -8.30 -1.96 -7.38
C ILE A 65 -7.46 -0.75 -7.79
N ARG A 66 -8.02 0.48 -7.73
CA ARG A 66 -7.27 1.70 -8.00
C ARG A 66 -6.07 1.87 -7.06
N ASN A 67 -6.28 1.67 -5.76
CA ASN A 67 -5.21 1.73 -4.77
C ASN A 67 -4.12 0.68 -5.03
N SER A 68 -4.50 -0.53 -5.44
CA SER A 68 -3.55 -1.59 -5.83
C SER A 68 -2.75 -1.21 -7.07
N GLN A 69 -3.40 -0.59 -8.06
CA GLN A 69 -2.74 -0.10 -9.28
C GLN A 69 -1.67 0.96 -8.93
N ASP A 70 -1.99 1.89 -8.04
CA ASP A 70 -1.05 2.91 -7.58
C ASP A 70 0.12 2.29 -6.80
N ALA A 71 -0.15 1.28 -5.97
CA ALA A 71 0.89 0.53 -5.28
C ALA A 71 1.82 -0.20 -6.27
N ILE A 72 1.27 -0.82 -7.32
CA ILE A 72 2.07 -1.45 -8.39
C ILE A 72 2.95 -0.41 -9.09
N ASN A 73 2.41 0.76 -9.41
CA ASN A 73 3.17 1.82 -10.06
C ASN A 73 4.31 2.32 -9.15
N MET A 74 4.06 2.49 -7.86
CA MET A 74 5.08 2.84 -6.87
C MET A 74 6.20 1.79 -6.82
N VAL A 75 5.84 0.50 -6.77
CA VAL A 75 6.81 -0.60 -6.75
C VAL A 75 7.65 -0.62 -8.03
N LYS A 76 7.05 -0.41 -9.20
CA LYS A 76 7.78 -0.33 -10.48
C LYS A 76 8.81 0.80 -10.50
N THR A 77 8.46 1.97 -9.95
CA THR A 77 9.43 3.07 -9.81
C THR A 77 10.59 2.68 -8.89
N ALA A 78 10.30 2.02 -7.78
CA ALA A 78 11.35 1.52 -6.89
C ALA A 78 12.23 0.44 -7.55
N GLU A 79 11.64 -0.49 -8.29
CA GLU A 79 12.34 -1.56 -9.01
C GLU A 79 13.25 -1.02 -10.11
N GLY A 80 12.80 -0.01 -10.86
CA GLY A 80 13.63 0.67 -11.84
C GLY A 80 14.87 1.32 -11.21
N ALA A 81 14.70 2.03 -10.09
CA ALA A 81 15.82 2.61 -9.36
C ALA A 81 16.76 1.53 -8.77
N LEU A 82 16.22 0.44 -8.24
CA LEU A 82 17.03 -0.68 -7.73
C LEU A 82 17.79 -1.42 -8.84
N THR A 83 17.26 -1.47 -10.06
CA THR A 83 17.96 -2.02 -11.22
C THR A 83 19.22 -1.21 -11.55
N GLU A 84 19.14 0.11 -11.41
CA GLU A 84 20.29 0.99 -11.60
C GLU A 84 21.33 0.81 -10.48
N VAL A 85 20.88 0.72 -9.22
CA VAL A 85 21.75 0.38 -8.08
C VAL A 85 22.45 -0.97 -8.28
N HIS A 86 21.72 -1.99 -8.73
CA HIS A 86 22.30 -3.31 -9.01
C HIS A 86 23.39 -3.25 -10.09
N THR A 87 23.19 -2.44 -11.12
CA THR A 87 24.18 -2.23 -12.19
C THR A 87 25.44 -1.55 -11.66
N LEU A 88 25.29 -0.53 -10.82
CA LEU A 88 26.41 0.15 -10.15
C LEU A 88 27.17 -0.80 -9.22
N LEU A 89 26.47 -1.62 -8.43
CA LEU A 89 27.10 -2.61 -7.55
C LEU A 89 27.87 -3.68 -8.34
N ARG A 90 27.37 -4.11 -9.49
CA ARG A 90 28.11 -5.01 -10.39
C ARG A 90 29.38 -4.36 -10.91
N SER A 91 29.31 -3.10 -11.34
CA SER A 91 30.51 -2.35 -11.77
C SER A 91 31.53 -2.19 -10.63
N MET A 92 31.08 -1.90 -9.41
CA MET A 92 31.95 -1.84 -8.22
C MET A 92 32.63 -3.19 -7.94
N ARG A 93 31.90 -4.30 -8.10
CA ARG A 93 32.48 -5.64 -7.96
C ARG A 93 33.54 -5.90 -9.04
N ASP A 94 33.25 -5.54 -10.29
CA ASP A 94 34.19 -5.74 -11.39
C ASP A 94 35.46 -4.88 -11.19
N LEU A 95 35.32 -3.64 -10.69
CA LEU A 95 36.44 -2.79 -10.28
C LEU A 95 37.23 -3.39 -9.10
N ALA A 96 36.55 -3.98 -8.11
CA ALA A 96 37.21 -4.64 -6.99
C ALA A 96 38.04 -5.85 -7.43
N VAL A 97 37.52 -6.66 -8.37
CA VAL A 97 38.27 -7.77 -8.98
C VAL A 97 39.42 -7.24 -9.82
N HIS A 98 39.20 -6.15 -10.57
CA HIS A 98 40.27 -5.51 -11.33
C HIS A 98 41.40 -5.06 -10.42
N ALA A 99 41.10 -4.31 -9.34
CA ALA A 99 42.08 -3.85 -8.36
C ALA A 99 42.80 -5.00 -7.63
N SER A 100 42.14 -6.16 -7.47
CA SER A 100 42.74 -7.36 -6.87
C SER A 100 43.77 -8.06 -7.79
N ASN A 101 43.88 -7.68 -9.07
CA ASN A 101 44.88 -8.25 -9.97
C ASN A 101 46.26 -7.62 -9.72
N VAL A 102 47.03 -8.21 -8.81
CA VAL A 102 48.34 -7.70 -8.36
C VAL A 102 49.40 -7.69 -9.47
N GLY A 103 49.25 -8.51 -10.51
CA GLY A 103 50.24 -8.64 -11.58
C GLY A 103 50.17 -7.58 -12.68
N ALA A 104 49.03 -6.90 -12.86
CA ALA A 104 48.79 -5.97 -13.96
C ALA A 104 48.60 -4.50 -13.52
N ASN A 105 48.40 -4.25 -12.22
CA ASN A 105 48.00 -2.94 -11.73
C ASN A 105 49.15 -2.14 -11.14
N ASN A 106 49.11 -0.83 -11.43
CA ASN A 106 50.02 0.16 -10.89
C ASN A 106 49.31 0.95 -9.76
N PRO A 107 50.04 1.59 -8.85
CA PRO A 107 49.42 2.40 -7.79
C PRO A 107 48.52 3.54 -8.32
N THR A 108 48.80 4.04 -9.52
CA THR A 108 47.96 5.03 -10.21
C THR A 108 46.63 4.45 -10.72
N THR A 109 46.63 3.22 -11.24
CA THR A 109 45.38 2.55 -11.68
C THR A 109 44.52 2.19 -10.47
N LEU A 110 45.14 1.72 -9.38
CA LEU A 110 44.45 1.45 -8.11
C LEU A 110 43.75 2.71 -7.54
N ALA A 111 44.41 3.86 -7.60
CA ALA A 111 43.82 5.12 -7.17
C ALA A 111 42.64 5.56 -8.05
N ALA A 112 42.72 5.32 -9.37
CA ALA A 112 41.63 5.60 -10.30
C ALA A 112 40.41 4.67 -10.06
N ASP A 113 40.64 3.37 -9.87
CA ASP A 113 39.58 2.41 -9.53
C ASP A 113 38.86 2.80 -8.23
N GLN A 114 39.62 3.21 -7.20
CA GLN A 114 39.05 3.68 -5.94
C GLN A 114 38.22 4.96 -6.11
N ALA A 115 38.62 5.87 -7.00
CA ALA A 115 37.86 7.07 -7.31
C ALA A 115 36.54 6.72 -8.02
N GLN A 116 36.56 5.75 -8.95
CA GLN A 116 35.35 5.26 -9.60
C GLN A 116 34.40 4.58 -8.61
N ILE A 117 34.92 3.75 -7.70
CA ILE A 117 34.12 3.14 -6.62
C ILE A 117 33.45 4.22 -5.76
N ARG A 118 34.18 5.29 -5.40
CA ARG A 118 33.62 6.40 -4.61
C ARG A 118 32.49 7.11 -5.37
N SER A 119 32.67 7.39 -6.66
CA SER A 119 31.64 8.00 -7.52
C SER A 119 30.40 7.12 -7.69
N ALA A 120 30.60 5.80 -7.83
CA ALA A 120 29.49 4.84 -7.87
C ALA A 120 28.70 4.84 -6.55
N LEU A 121 29.39 4.91 -5.41
CA LEU A 121 28.77 4.97 -4.08
C LEU A 121 28.00 6.28 -3.84
N GLU A 122 28.53 7.42 -4.28
CA GLU A 122 27.81 8.70 -4.30
C GLU A 122 26.57 8.64 -5.19
N SER A 123 26.67 8.00 -6.35
CA SER A 123 25.54 7.82 -7.27
C SER A 123 24.45 6.94 -6.66
N ILE A 124 24.80 5.86 -5.96
CA ILE A 124 23.85 5.01 -5.21
C ILE A 124 23.13 5.84 -4.14
N ASN A 125 23.87 6.63 -3.33
CA ASN A 125 23.28 7.50 -2.33
C ASN A 125 22.34 8.55 -2.95
N ARG A 126 22.72 9.12 -4.10
CA ARG A 126 21.87 10.04 -4.85
C ARG A 126 20.58 9.35 -5.27
N ILE A 127 20.65 8.19 -5.94
CA ILE A 127 19.47 7.42 -6.37
C ILE A 127 18.56 7.15 -5.17
N ALA A 128 19.11 6.70 -4.04
CA ALA A 128 18.34 6.43 -2.82
C ALA A 128 17.60 7.69 -2.32
N SER A 129 18.26 8.85 -2.33
CA SER A 129 17.67 10.12 -1.88
C SER A 129 16.70 10.77 -2.89
N THR A 130 16.85 10.51 -4.18
CA THR A 130 16.04 11.15 -5.23
C THR A 130 14.80 10.35 -5.59
N THR A 131 14.85 9.01 -5.50
CA THR A 131 13.74 8.13 -5.89
C THR A 131 12.52 8.38 -5.01
N ALA A 132 11.47 8.91 -5.64
CA ALA A 132 10.21 9.26 -5.01
C ALA A 132 9.02 8.88 -5.90
N PHE A 133 7.89 8.56 -5.27
CA PHE A 133 6.60 8.46 -5.92
C PHE A 133 5.66 9.51 -5.31
N GLY A 134 5.31 10.52 -6.11
CA GLY A 134 4.66 11.73 -5.60
C GLY A 134 5.54 12.43 -4.58
N THR A 135 5.07 12.57 -3.34
CA THR A 135 5.79 13.21 -2.23
C THR A 135 6.56 12.23 -1.34
N LYS A 136 6.41 10.91 -1.56
CA LYS A 136 7.01 9.88 -0.71
C LYS A 136 8.34 9.40 -1.26
N LYS A 137 9.38 9.46 -0.43
CA LYS A 137 10.70 8.87 -0.72
C LYS A 137 10.64 7.36 -0.49
N LEU A 138 11.18 6.59 -1.43
CA LEU A 138 10.99 5.13 -1.45
C LEU A 138 12.20 4.36 -0.90
N LEU A 139 13.41 4.89 -1.09
CA LEU A 139 14.67 4.15 -0.89
C LEU A 139 15.59 4.75 0.19
N ASP A 140 15.13 5.78 0.90
CA ASP A 140 15.91 6.47 1.95
C ASP A 140 15.75 5.86 3.34
N GLY A 141 14.95 4.80 3.48
CA GLY A 141 14.63 4.15 4.76
C GLY A 141 13.56 4.88 5.60
N SER A 142 13.12 6.08 5.20
CA SER A 142 12.09 6.85 5.92
C SER A 142 10.69 6.22 5.80
N SER A 143 10.46 5.45 4.73
CA SER A 143 9.23 4.69 4.50
C SER A 143 9.12 3.41 5.36
N GLY A 144 10.16 3.07 6.14
CA GLY A 144 10.13 1.98 7.11
C GLY A 144 9.48 2.38 8.44
N VAL A 145 9.25 1.41 9.33
CA VAL A 145 8.80 1.69 10.70
C VAL A 145 9.95 2.37 11.45
N THR A 146 9.87 3.70 11.56
CA THR A 146 10.83 4.51 12.32
C THR A 146 10.22 4.83 13.68
N GLY A 147 10.92 4.48 14.75
CA GLY A 147 10.56 4.87 16.11
C GLY A 147 11.50 5.96 16.59
N THR A 148 10.95 7.08 17.02
CA THR A 148 11.71 8.14 17.70
C THR A 148 11.54 7.99 19.21
N SER A 149 12.64 8.06 19.95
CA SER A 149 12.62 8.09 21.41
C SER A 149 12.73 9.54 21.88
N THR A 150 11.92 9.91 22.88
CA THR A 150 12.00 11.22 23.55
C THR A 150 13.20 11.31 24.50
N ASN A 151 13.80 10.18 24.88
CA ASN A 151 14.95 10.12 25.78
C ASN A 151 16.23 9.75 25.00
N SER A 152 17.27 10.58 25.13
CA SER A 152 18.57 10.42 24.47
C SER A 152 19.32 9.13 24.86
N GLU A 153 18.93 8.48 25.96
CA GLU A 153 19.53 7.21 26.42
C GLU A 153 18.83 5.97 25.85
N VAL A 154 17.67 6.12 25.19
CA VAL A 154 16.88 5.01 24.66
C VAL A 154 16.92 5.05 23.13
N THR A 155 17.52 4.02 22.53
CA THR A 155 17.55 3.84 21.08
C THR A 155 16.50 2.82 20.66
N VAL A 156 15.72 3.13 19.62
CA VAL A 156 14.77 2.17 19.03
C VAL A 156 15.57 1.20 18.16
N VAL A 157 15.69 -0.05 18.63
CA VAL A 157 16.51 -1.07 17.97
C VAL A 157 15.85 -1.61 16.70
N SER A 158 14.54 -1.88 16.73
CA SER A 158 13.77 -2.28 15.56
C SER A 158 12.27 -2.12 15.77
N GLY A 159 11.57 -1.65 14.73
CA GLY A 159 10.12 -1.71 14.62
C GLY A 159 9.76 -2.70 13.52
N SER A 160 8.96 -3.71 13.84
CA SER A 160 8.37 -4.60 12.82
C SER A 160 7.07 -4.01 12.28
N VAL A 161 6.60 -4.48 11.12
CA VAL A 161 5.24 -4.20 10.58
C VAL A 161 4.10 -4.57 11.55
N ALA A 162 4.38 -5.37 12.58
CA ALA A 162 3.45 -5.68 13.67
C ALA A 162 3.36 -4.58 14.75
N THR A 163 4.28 -3.61 14.74
CA THR A 163 4.31 -2.52 15.70
C THR A 163 3.26 -1.50 15.30
N LYS A 164 2.19 -1.37 16.09
CA LYS A 164 1.19 -0.33 15.88
C LYS A 164 1.84 1.04 16.09
N ALA A 165 1.48 2.01 15.26
CA ALA A 165 1.88 3.39 15.47
C ALA A 165 1.33 3.87 16.82
N GLY A 166 2.20 4.30 17.73
CA GLY A 166 1.83 4.74 19.07
C GLY A 166 3.03 5.05 19.94
N THR A 167 2.82 5.85 20.98
CA THR A 167 3.84 6.13 21.99
C THR A 167 3.86 4.99 22.99
N TYR A 168 4.97 4.26 23.02
CA TYR A 168 5.19 3.20 24.01
C TYR A 168 5.92 3.78 25.22
N ALA A 169 5.29 3.72 26.39
CA ALA A 169 5.95 4.09 27.64
C ALA A 169 6.92 2.98 28.05
N VAL A 170 8.22 3.24 27.97
CA VAL A 170 9.24 2.36 28.54
C VAL A 170 9.43 2.77 30.00
N ARG A 171 8.90 1.97 30.94
CA ARG A 171 9.22 2.10 32.38
C ARG A 171 10.48 1.30 32.66
N LEU A 172 11.53 1.96 33.17
CA LEU A 172 12.68 1.29 33.75
C LEU A 172 12.42 1.12 35.25
N ASP A 173 11.93 -0.06 35.66
CA ASP A 173 11.68 -0.36 37.08
C ASP A 173 12.96 -0.78 37.84
N THR A 174 14.09 -0.96 37.15
CA THR A 174 15.42 -1.21 37.76
C THR A 174 16.53 -0.76 36.81
N ALA A 175 17.56 -0.09 37.33
CA ALA A 175 18.70 0.37 36.53
C ALA A 175 19.40 -0.82 35.85
N ALA A 176 19.43 -0.84 34.52
CA ALA A 176 20.09 -1.88 33.75
C ALA A 176 21.62 -1.75 33.87
N SER A 177 22.29 -2.80 34.36
CA SER A 177 23.73 -2.98 34.19
C SER A 177 24.07 -3.00 32.70
N ARG A 178 25.14 -2.30 32.29
CA ARG A 178 25.59 -2.14 30.90
C ARG A 178 25.52 -3.45 30.11
N ALA A 179 24.75 -3.45 29.02
CA ALA A 179 24.77 -4.54 28.04
C ALA A 179 26.05 -4.42 27.18
N TYR A 180 26.92 -5.43 27.25
CA TYR A 180 28.00 -5.58 26.28
C TYR A 180 27.42 -6.12 24.96
N ALA A 181 27.47 -5.31 23.92
CA ALA A 181 27.19 -5.77 22.56
C ALA A 181 28.36 -6.67 22.10
N VAL A 182 28.15 -8.00 22.11
CA VAL A 182 29.08 -8.94 21.47
C VAL A 182 28.86 -8.84 19.96
N SER A 183 29.72 -8.10 19.26
CA SER A 183 29.72 -8.13 17.80
C SER A 183 30.27 -9.48 17.33
N THR A 184 29.46 -10.28 16.65
CA THR A 184 29.96 -11.42 15.87
C THR A 184 30.71 -10.89 14.65
N SER A 185 32.04 -10.76 14.77
CA SER A 185 32.94 -10.72 13.62
C SER A 185 33.69 -12.05 13.53
N ARG A 186 33.40 -12.80 12.46
CA ARG A 186 34.28 -13.90 12.00
C ARG A 186 35.46 -13.27 11.26
N GLN A 187 36.64 -13.27 11.90
CA GLN A 187 37.97 -13.10 11.30
C GLN A 187 38.90 -13.96 12.19
N VAL A 188 39.21 -15.21 11.83
CA VAL A 188 40.47 -15.64 11.19
C VAL A 188 41.73 -15.05 11.86
N GLN A 189 42.66 -15.97 12.19
CA GLN A 189 44.12 -15.80 12.31
C GLN A 189 44.76 -15.78 13.71
N GLN A 190 45.35 -16.93 14.05
CA GLN A 190 46.74 -17.15 14.49
C GLN A 190 47.35 -16.35 15.67
N ALA A 191 47.81 -17.16 16.63
CA ALA A 191 49.17 -17.21 17.17
C ALA A 191 49.60 -16.34 18.38
N THR A 192 50.17 -17.08 19.34
CA THR A 192 51.28 -16.74 20.26
C THR A 192 50.96 -16.01 21.57
N ALA A 193 50.97 -16.76 22.69
CA ALA A 193 51.96 -16.63 23.77
C ALA A 193 51.60 -17.58 24.93
N GLY A 194 52.49 -18.53 25.23
CA GLY A 194 52.35 -19.57 26.25
C GLY A 194 53.07 -20.83 25.82
#